data_AF-A0A2E0JBE8-F1
#
_entry.id   AF-A0A2E0JBE8-F1
#
_cell.length_a   1.000
_cell.length_b   1.000
_cell.length_c   1.000
_cell.angle_alpha   90.00
_cell.angle_beta   90.00
_cell.angle_gamma   90.00
#
_symmetry.space_group_name_H-M   'P 1'
#
loop_
_entity.id
_entity.type
_entity.pdbx_description
1 polymer ?
#
loop_
_entity_poly.entity_id
_entity_poly.type
_entity_poly.pdbx_seq_one_letter_code
_entity_poly.pdbx_strand_id
1 'polypeptide(L)'
;MIGYCVHRIFRAAAFAALMCSPSLSADWNGDWDSTYGQLRLLQNGDRLYGDYAEIGTIEGRLGKDGRTARAYFVYHDGRWGTVEWRIANDRLSGHWSWSSDGLPQPKGGKSWTATRSSARTSPLKYASQTKSALPKDDAVNQDPFRPWFSFAADKASPSVSVDPRDGLSRWYRGYDLVNMDPAFEIGVDVIHYEGADTAAVDLSIYVRPGGSCAQTLHTGFCKELHDKADSRGFLSATVTGARLKNRGSVDELIEATFRLPGDSHERLLRIREDVTYHSVFIHHPQRGVDYEGFARLRPHLCEQTRCSNDIFNDLRQRPGTYRIKLDEAYIARMIGLPNRIAASHQTSKPHPDSTRPPQQAGGGRPMMSDPWAILEETGDNLGEISFDQSAGGLMAKGKLRGFFETDEDHQVEFKLAGKTDEALAWELTVYSGQSGERKHGRMLTELPSHARRNPRGTLIVGEDILLFELVRPVRGLDASEAGDTPAIGIYSVSYRLRDVPLNRTMNLRQKPSRSSAVIGSISPRATGLQMLKCADEINAQAFQEAGFERRLSMLSATWCQITNNKVSGWVPGIYLAPETY
;
A
#
# COMPACT_ATOMS: atom_id res chain seq x y z
N MET A 1 -58.66 65.14 2.71
CA MET A 1 -58.76 65.00 1.24
C MET A 1 -57.53 65.71 0.66
N ILE A 2 -56.60 65.15 -0.10
CA ILE A 2 -56.49 63.88 -0.86
C ILE A 2 -54.99 63.52 -0.85
N GLY A 3 -54.68 62.24 -0.62
CA GLY A 3 -53.32 61.69 -0.69
C GLY A 3 -53.05 61.06 -2.07
N TYR A 4 -51.81 61.13 -2.53
CA TYR A 4 -51.34 60.42 -3.72
C TYR A 4 -50.40 59.28 -3.33
N CYS A 5 -50.77 58.11 -3.83
CA CYS A 5 -50.18 56.80 -3.58
C CYS A 5 -49.18 56.49 -4.70
N VAL A 6 -47.91 56.23 -4.36
CA VAL A 6 -46.87 55.82 -5.32
C VAL A 6 -46.81 54.29 -5.36
N HIS A 7 -47.25 53.70 -6.47
CA HIS A 7 -47.09 52.27 -6.74
C HIS A 7 -45.66 51.96 -7.20
N ARG A 8 -44.92 51.18 -6.39
CA ARG A 8 -43.67 50.52 -6.79
C ARG A 8 -44.00 49.17 -7.43
N ILE A 9 -43.66 49.02 -8.70
CA ILE A 9 -43.68 47.73 -9.42
C ILE A 9 -42.47 46.92 -8.97
N PHE A 10 -42.69 45.88 -8.16
CA PHE A 10 -41.69 44.83 -7.91
C PHE A 10 -41.72 43.82 -9.06
N ARG A 11 -40.65 43.79 -9.88
CA ARG A 11 -40.38 42.68 -10.79
C ARG A 11 -39.73 41.55 -9.99
N ALA A 12 -40.48 40.48 -9.73
CA ALA A 12 -39.95 39.24 -9.19
C ALA A 12 -39.16 38.51 -10.29
N ALA A 13 -37.83 38.50 -10.18
CA ALA A 13 -36.98 37.64 -10.99
C ALA A 13 -36.96 36.25 -10.35
N ALA A 14 -37.66 35.29 -10.96
CA ALA A 14 -37.58 33.88 -10.59
C ALA A 14 -36.21 33.33 -11.05
N PHE A 15 -35.25 33.25 -10.13
CA PHE A 15 -34.02 32.48 -10.34
C PHE A 15 -34.36 30.99 -10.30
N ALA A 16 -34.45 30.37 -11.47
CA ALA A 16 -34.47 28.91 -11.59
C ALA A 16 -33.08 28.38 -11.19
N ALA A 17 -32.94 27.95 -9.94
CA ALA A 17 -31.76 27.21 -9.49
C ALA A 17 -31.77 25.83 -10.17
N LEU A 18 -30.96 25.66 -11.21
CA LEU A 18 -30.60 24.36 -11.76
C LEU A 18 -29.80 23.60 -10.70
N MET A 19 -30.51 22.84 -9.86
CA MET A 19 -29.92 21.87 -8.94
C MET A 19 -29.37 20.73 -9.79
N CYS A 20 -28.09 20.77 -10.17
CA CYS A 20 -27.40 19.60 -10.69
C CYS A 20 -27.30 18.56 -9.55
N SER A 21 -28.25 17.64 -9.48
CA SER A 21 -28.11 16.45 -8.64
C SER A 21 -26.86 15.69 -9.10
N PRO A 22 -25.92 15.37 -8.19
CA PRO A 22 -24.80 14.51 -8.55
C PRO A 22 -25.38 13.20 -9.06
N SER A 23 -25.06 12.85 -10.31
CA SER A 23 -25.38 11.53 -10.83
C SER A 23 -24.54 10.55 -10.05
N LEU A 24 -25.11 9.92 -9.03
CA LEU A 24 -24.47 8.82 -8.31
C LEU A 24 -24.14 7.76 -9.35
N SER A 25 -22.84 7.49 -9.54
CA SER A 25 -22.39 6.34 -10.32
C SER A 25 -23.10 5.11 -9.77
N ALA A 26 -23.64 4.29 -10.66
CA ALA A 26 -24.25 3.04 -10.20
C ALA A 26 -23.16 2.17 -9.56
N ASP A 27 -23.50 1.55 -8.44
CA ASP A 27 -22.62 0.64 -7.74
C ASP A 27 -22.79 -0.76 -8.31
N TRP A 28 -21.76 -1.30 -8.95
CA TRP A 28 -21.78 -2.63 -9.54
C TRP A 28 -21.29 -3.73 -8.59
N ASN A 29 -20.80 -3.37 -7.40
CA ASN A 29 -20.29 -4.33 -6.44
C ASN A 29 -21.41 -5.17 -5.84
N GLY A 30 -21.16 -6.47 -5.70
CA GLY A 30 -22.02 -7.35 -4.92
C GLY A 30 -22.18 -8.74 -5.51
N ASP A 31 -23.06 -9.49 -4.87
CA ASP A 31 -23.54 -10.78 -5.35
C ASP A 31 -24.88 -10.58 -6.06
N TRP A 32 -25.04 -11.25 -7.20
CA TRP A 32 -26.21 -11.09 -8.07
C TRP A 32 -26.77 -12.45 -8.46
N ASP A 33 -28.07 -12.63 -8.28
CA ASP A 33 -28.77 -13.81 -8.73
C ASP A 33 -29.22 -13.58 -10.17
N SER A 34 -28.57 -14.26 -11.13
CA SER A 34 -28.83 -14.07 -12.55
C SER A 34 -29.51 -15.28 -13.20
N THR A 35 -30.09 -15.07 -14.39
CA THR A 35 -30.73 -16.13 -15.20
C THR A 35 -29.77 -17.28 -15.57
N TYR A 36 -28.47 -17.09 -15.41
CA TYR A 36 -27.44 -18.05 -15.78
C TYR A 36 -26.54 -18.49 -14.63
N GLY A 37 -26.96 -18.21 -13.38
CA GLY A 37 -26.20 -18.52 -12.16
C GLY A 37 -25.78 -17.27 -11.39
N GLN A 38 -25.19 -17.47 -10.22
CA GLN A 38 -24.76 -16.35 -9.36
C GLN A 38 -23.59 -15.59 -9.99
N LEU A 39 -23.61 -14.26 -9.93
CA LEU A 39 -22.47 -13.41 -10.25
C LEU A 39 -21.89 -12.84 -8.97
N ARG A 40 -20.55 -12.76 -8.88
CA ARG A 40 -19.83 -12.06 -7.81
C ARG A 40 -19.01 -10.96 -8.46
N LEU A 41 -19.51 -9.73 -8.47
CA LEU A 41 -18.91 -8.63 -9.23
C LEU A 41 -18.19 -7.64 -8.31
N LEU A 42 -17.04 -7.16 -8.78
CA LEU A 42 -16.27 -6.07 -8.22
C LEU A 42 -16.02 -5.01 -9.30
N GLN A 43 -16.14 -3.75 -8.89
CA GLN A 43 -15.82 -2.59 -9.69
C GLN A 43 -14.55 -1.92 -9.15
N ASN A 44 -13.59 -1.67 -10.04
CA ASN A 44 -12.42 -0.85 -9.75
C ASN A 44 -12.25 0.19 -10.85
N GLY A 45 -12.65 1.43 -10.58
CA GLY A 45 -12.71 2.49 -11.58
C GLY A 45 -13.72 2.15 -12.70
N ASP A 46 -13.23 2.11 -13.93
CA ASP A 46 -13.99 1.73 -15.13
C ASP A 46 -13.97 0.22 -15.40
N ARG A 47 -13.18 -0.56 -14.66
CA ARG A 47 -13.09 -2.02 -14.81
C ARG A 47 -14.14 -2.71 -13.95
N LEU A 48 -14.86 -3.64 -14.56
CA LEU A 48 -15.78 -4.57 -13.91
C LEU A 48 -15.20 -5.98 -14.04
N TYR A 49 -15.06 -6.72 -12.95
CA TYR A 49 -14.55 -8.09 -13.00
C TYR A 49 -15.21 -8.94 -11.92
N GLY A 50 -15.19 -10.26 -12.09
CA GLY A 50 -15.86 -11.13 -11.14
C GLY A 50 -15.99 -12.57 -11.57
N ASP A 51 -16.60 -13.39 -10.73
CA ASP A 51 -16.91 -14.77 -11.07
C ASP A 51 -18.31 -14.87 -11.67
N TYR A 52 -18.44 -15.78 -12.63
CA TYR A 52 -19.71 -16.17 -13.22
C TYR A 52 -20.00 -17.63 -12.89
N ALA A 53 -21.02 -17.82 -12.06
CA ALA A 53 -21.37 -19.08 -11.43
C ALA A 53 -20.12 -19.78 -10.86
N GLU A 54 -20.05 -21.10 -10.96
CA GLU A 54 -18.88 -21.90 -10.61
C GLU A 54 -18.12 -22.39 -11.87
N ILE A 55 -18.31 -21.70 -13.01
CA ILE A 55 -17.87 -22.19 -14.32
C ILE A 55 -17.00 -21.22 -15.12
N GLY A 56 -16.86 -19.96 -14.67
CA GLY A 56 -16.11 -18.96 -15.43
C GLY A 56 -15.91 -17.62 -14.73
N THR A 57 -15.38 -16.67 -15.50
CA THR A 57 -15.04 -15.30 -15.07
C THR A 57 -15.72 -14.27 -15.95
N ILE A 58 -15.93 -13.08 -15.40
CA ILE A 58 -16.35 -11.85 -16.08
C ILE A 58 -15.19 -10.87 -16.12
N GLU A 59 -14.95 -10.27 -17.28
CA GLU A 59 -14.03 -9.15 -17.47
C GLU A 59 -14.71 -8.08 -18.33
N GLY A 60 -14.88 -6.88 -17.80
CA GLY A 60 -15.75 -5.84 -18.33
C GLY A 60 -15.24 -4.41 -18.16
N ARG A 61 -15.87 -3.51 -18.90
CA ARG A 61 -15.68 -2.06 -18.84
C ARG A 61 -17.00 -1.34 -18.68
N LEU A 62 -16.98 -0.27 -17.91
CA LEU A 62 -18.12 0.63 -17.74
C LEU A 62 -18.10 1.73 -18.80
N GLY A 63 -19.28 2.05 -19.33
CA GLY A 63 -19.49 3.21 -20.17
C GLY A 63 -19.40 4.52 -19.37
N LYS A 64 -19.34 5.65 -20.08
CA LYS A 64 -19.26 6.99 -19.47
C LYS A 64 -20.46 7.33 -18.57
N ASP A 65 -21.60 6.67 -18.79
CA ASP A 65 -22.80 6.84 -17.97
C ASP A 65 -22.68 6.13 -16.60
N GLY A 66 -21.65 5.30 -16.39
CA GLY A 66 -21.48 4.44 -15.23
C GLY A 66 -22.60 3.39 -15.05
N ARG A 67 -23.53 3.31 -16.00
CA ARG A 67 -24.77 2.52 -15.93
C ARG A 67 -24.83 1.44 -16.99
N THR A 68 -23.97 1.51 -18.00
CA THR A 68 -23.81 0.48 -19.02
C THR A 68 -22.47 -0.23 -18.82
N ALA A 69 -22.46 -1.55 -18.85
CA ALA A 69 -21.24 -2.36 -18.85
C ALA A 69 -21.20 -3.24 -20.09
N ARG A 70 -20.04 -3.31 -20.74
CA ARG A 70 -19.74 -4.29 -21.79
C ARG A 70 -18.68 -5.24 -21.25
N ALA A 71 -18.95 -6.54 -21.30
CA ALA A 71 -18.08 -7.55 -20.70
C ALA A 71 -17.93 -8.79 -21.56
N TYR A 72 -16.81 -9.48 -21.36
CA TYR A 72 -16.60 -10.86 -21.76
C TYR A 72 -16.95 -11.77 -20.58
N PHE A 73 -17.60 -12.88 -20.88
CA PHE A 73 -17.70 -14.01 -19.96
C PHE A 73 -16.91 -15.18 -20.54
N VAL A 74 -16.04 -15.78 -19.74
CA VAL A 74 -15.07 -16.79 -20.16
C VAL A 74 -15.20 -18.03 -19.28
N TYR A 75 -15.51 -19.17 -19.89
CA TYR A 75 -15.64 -20.45 -19.21
C TYR A 75 -14.24 -21.05 -18.96
N HIS A 76 -14.12 -21.95 -17.98
CA HIS A 76 -12.87 -22.66 -17.70
C HIS A 76 -12.35 -23.50 -18.87
N ASP A 77 -13.25 -23.93 -19.76
CA ASP A 77 -12.92 -24.67 -20.98
C ASP A 77 -12.46 -23.78 -22.15
N GLY A 78 -12.36 -22.46 -21.93
CA GLY A 78 -11.92 -21.48 -22.91
C GLY A 78 -13.03 -20.95 -23.82
N ARG A 79 -14.25 -21.50 -23.77
CA ARG A 79 -15.38 -20.90 -24.48
C ARG A 79 -15.71 -19.54 -23.89
N TRP A 80 -16.11 -18.60 -24.73
CA TRP A 80 -16.38 -17.25 -24.28
C TRP A 80 -17.46 -16.58 -25.12
N GLY A 81 -18.07 -15.55 -24.55
CA GLY A 81 -19.02 -14.68 -25.23
C GLY A 81 -18.97 -13.26 -24.70
N THR A 82 -19.88 -12.44 -25.19
CA THR A 82 -20.01 -11.02 -24.86
C THR A 82 -21.35 -10.73 -24.23
N VAL A 83 -21.40 -9.75 -23.34
CA VAL A 83 -22.62 -9.29 -22.69
C VAL A 83 -22.61 -7.77 -22.55
N GLU A 84 -23.73 -7.12 -22.88
CA GLU A 84 -23.99 -5.73 -22.53
C GLU A 84 -25.08 -5.67 -21.46
N TRP A 85 -24.73 -5.16 -20.27
CA TRP A 85 -25.67 -4.95 -19.18
C TRP A 85 -25.95 -3.46 -18.99
N ARG A 86 -27.16 -3.17 -18.53
CA ARG A 86 -27.55 -1.91 -17.92
C ARG A 86 -28.02 -2.15 -16.50
N ILE A 87 -27.53 -1.32 -15.58
CA ILE A 87 -27.94 -1.34 -14.18
C ILE A 87 -28.98 -0.26 -13.92
N ALA A 88 -30.03 -0.64 -13.19
CA ALA A 88 -31.03 0.27 -12.65
C ALA A 88 -31.40 -0.21 -11.24
N ASN A 89 -30.94 0.53 -10.23
CA ASN A 89 -31.00 0.12 -8.83
C ASN A 89 -30.30 -1.24 -8.63
N ASP A 90 -30.95 -2.19 -7.98
CA ASP A 90 -30.43 -3.54 -7.74
C ASP A 90 -30.81 -4.53 -8.84
N ARG A 91 -30.95 -4.07 -10.09
CA ARG A 91 -31.27 -4.91 -11.24
C ARG A 91 -30.30 -4.68 -12.40
N LEU A 92 -29.79 -5.79 -12.93
CA LEU A 92 -29.09 -5.85 -14.21
C LEU A 92 -30.04 -6.37 -15.28
N SER A 93 -30.02 -5.74 -16.44
CA SER A 93 -30.74 -6.19 -17.62
C SER A 93 -29.89 -5.98 -18.86
N GLY A 94 -29.87 -6.94 -19.77
CA GLY A 94 -28.95 -6.90 -20.88
C GLY A 94 -29.17 -7.99 -21.91
N HIS A 95 -28.26 -8.03 -22.87
CA HIS A 95 -28.23 -9.03 -23.93
C HIS A 95 -26.83 -9.62 -24.02
N TRP A 96 -26.76 -10.90 -24.37
CA TRP A 96 -25.49 -11.59 -24.56
C TRP A 96 -25.48 -12.40 -25.85
N SER A 97 -24.27 -12.72 -26.30
CA SER A 97 -24.01 -13.52 -27.50
C SER A 97 -22.76 -14.36 -27.30
N TRP A 98 -22.73 -15.58 -27.85
CA TRP A 98 -21.47 -16.32 -27.95
C TRP A 98 -20.55 -15.62 -28.94
N SER A 99 -19.23 -15.78 -28.77
CA SER A 99 -18.24 -15.22 -29.70
C SER A 99 -18.48 -15.65 -31.14
N SER A 100 -18.88 -16.90 -31.37
CA SER A 100 -19.26 -17.42 -32.70
C SER A 100 -20.45 -16.72 -33.34
N ASP A 101 -21.30 -16.11 -32.52
CA ASP A 101 -22.57 -15.50 -32.94
C ASP A 101 -22.43 -13.98 -33.09
N GLY A 102 -21.25 -13.42 -32.80
CA GLY A 102 -20.94 -11.99 -32.87
C GLY A 102 -21.32 -11.22 -31.61
N LEU A 103 -21.54 -9.90 -31.75
CA LEU A 103 -21.89 -9.00 -30.65
C LEU A 103 -23.36 -9.15 -30.23
N PRO A 104 -23.69 -8.81 -28.96
CA PRO A 104 -25.06 -8.88 -28.49
C PRO A 104 -25.94 -7.89 -29.24
N GLN A 105 -27.07 -8.35 -29.78
CA GLN A 105 -28.05 -7.48 -30.46
C GLN A 105 -29.27 -7.23 -29.57
N PRO A 106 -29.74 -5.97 -29.42
CA PRO A 106 -30.96 -5.67 -28.66
C PRO A 106 -32.22 -6.32 -29.24
N LYS A 107 -32.23 -6.60 -30.56
CA LYS A 107 -33.31 -7.30 -31.25
C LYS A 107 -32.83 -8.69 -31.61
N GLY A 108 -33.34 -9.71 -30.92
CA GLY A 108 -33.04 -11.12 -31.19
C GLY A 108 -31.86 -11.71 -30.42
N GLY A 109 -31.11 -10.90 -29.65
CA GLY A 109 -30.10 -11.42 -28.71
C GLY A 109 -30.75 -12.14 -27.52
N LYS A 110 -30.00 -13.05 -26.89
CA LYS A 110 -30.45 -13.73 -25.68
C LYS A 110 -30.40 -12.74 -24.51
N SER A 111 -31.47 -12.68 -23.72
CA SER A 111 -31.53 -11.77 -22.58
C SER A 111 -30.72 -12.33 -21.40
N TRP A 112 -30.08 -11.42 -20.66
CA TRP A 112 -29.45 -11.72 -19.37
C TRP A 112 -29.99 -10.73 -18.33
N THR A 113 -30.62 -11.25 -17.28
CA THR A 113 -31.07 -10.43 -16.15
C THR A 113 -30.47 -10.92 -14.85
N ALA A 114 -30.27 -10.01 -13.90
CA ALA A 114 -29.84 -10.34 -12.55
C ALA A 114 -30.46 -9.38 -11.51
N THR A 115 -30.66 -9.86 -10.29
CA THR A 115 -31.06 -9.03 -9.14
C THR A 115 -29.97 -9.10 -8.08
N ARG A 116 -29.60 -7.96 -7.48
CA ARG A 116 -28.59 -7.94 -6.42
C ARG A 116 -29.12 -8.68 -5.19
N SER A 117 -28.43 -9.72 -4.76
CA SER A 117 -28.73 -10.45 -3.52
C SER A 117 -27.91 -9.94 -2.34
N SER A 118 -26.76 -9.31 -2.58
CA SER A 118 -25.95 -8.65 -1.55
C SER A 118 -25.13 -7.49 -2.12
N ALA A 119 -25.03 -6.36 -1.42
CA ALA A 119 -24.10 -5.27 -1.78
C ALA A 119 -22.63 -5.59 -1.44
N ARG A 120 -22.39 -6.56 -0.57
CA ARG A 120 -21.05 -7.09 -0.28
C ARG A 120 -20.79 -8.27 -1.19
N THR A 121 -19.71 -8.20 -1.97
CA THR A 121 -19.28 -9.29 -2.84
C THR A 121 -18.66 -10.41 -2.00
N SER A 122 -19.08 -11.65 -2.25
CA SER A 122 -18.44 -12.85 -1.72
C SER A 122 -17.01 -13.01 -2.27
N PRO A 123 -16.11 -13.74 -1.59
CA PRO A 123 -14.76 -13.98 -2.10
C PRO A 123 -14.77 -14.53 -3.54
N LEU A 124 -13.90 -13.95 -4.38
CA LEU A 124 -13.68 -14.43 -5.74
C LEU A 124 -12.81 -15.69 -5.70
N LYS A 125 -13.15 -16.65 -6.54
CA LYS A 125 -12.47 -17.95 -6.69
C LYS A 125 -11.62 -18.00 -7.96
N TYR A 126 -12.04 -17.33 -9.03
CA TYR A 126 -11.38 -17.45 -10.34
C TYR A 126 -10.91 -16.10 -10.89
N ALA A 127 -11.71 -15.04 -10.77
CA ALA A 127 -11.33 -13.70 -11.19
C ALA A 127 -10.36 -13.06 -10.19
N SER A 128 -9.51 -12.14 -10.69
CA SER A 128 -8.49 -11.47 -9.89
C SER A 128 -8.46 -9.96 -10.17
N GLN A 129 -8.18 -9.19 -9.12
CA GLN A 129 -7.96 -7.75 -9.22
C GLN A 129 -6.71 -7.43 -10.05
N THR A 130 -5.67 -8.26 -10.02
CA THR A 130 -4.38 -7.99 -10.68
C THR A 130 -4.28 -8.59 -12.08
N LYS A 131 -5.11 -9.60 -12.40
CA LYS A 131 -5.08 -10.31 -13.69
C LYS A 131 -6.37 -10.09 -14.46
N SER A 132 -6.24 -9.65 -15.71
CA SER A 132 -7.38 -9.51 -16.63
C SER A 132 -7.78 -10.88 -17.19
N ALA A 133 -9.06 -11.21 -17.14
CA ALA A 133 -9.60 -12.48 -17.62
C ALA A 133 -10.14 -12.37 -19.06
N LEU A 134 -9.38 -11.74 -19.95
CA LEU A 134 -9.73 -11.67 -21.37
C LEU A 134 -9.59 -13.06 -22.03
N PRO A 135 -10.45 -13.40 -23.00
CA PRO A 135 -10.26 -14.62 -23.78
C PRO A 135 -8.91 -14.59 -24.50
N LYS A 136 -8.26 -15.76 -24.61
CA LYS A 136 -6.94 -15.90 -25.25
C LYS A 136 -7.00 -15.96 -26.79
N ASP A 137 -8.20 -15.86 -27.36
CA ASP A 137 -8.43 -15.94 -28.79
C ASP A 137 -8.06 -14.62 -29.48
N ASP A 138 -7.36 -14.69 -30.62
CA ASP A 138 -7.02 -13.53 -31.45
C ASP A 138 -8.27 -12.74 -31.88
N ALA A 139 -9.43 -13.40 -31.99
CA ALA A 139 -10.71 -12.77 -32.32
C ALA A 139 -11.09 -11.63 -31.36
N VAL A 140 -10.65 -11.68 -30.08
CA VAL A 140 -10.92 -10.61 -29.10
C VAL A 140 -10.28 -9.28 -29.52
N ASN A 141 -9.14 -9.35 -30.21
CA ASN A 141 -8.37 -8.19 -30.66
C ASN A 141 -8.85 -7.65 -32.02
N GLN A 142 -9.76 -8.35 -32.69
CA GLN A 142 -10.26 -7.99 -34.01
C GLN A 142 -11.63 -7.29 -33.91
N ASP A 143 -12.02 -6.68 -35.03
CA ASP A 143 -13.38 -6.18 -35.19
C ASP A 143 -14.37 -7.36 -35.21
N PRO A 144 -15.56 -7.22 -34.60
CA PRO A 144 -16.09 -6.00 -33.99
C PRO A 144 -15.86 -5.91 -32.45
N PHE A 145 -15.17 -6.87 -31.85
CA PHE A 145 -15.15 -7.06 -30.39
C PHE A 145 -14.37 -5.99 -29.64
N ARG A 146 -13.16 -5.66 -30.09
CA ARG A 146 -12.30 -4.71 -29.39
C ARG A 146 -12.90 -3.29 -29.34
N PRO A 147 -13.38 -2.69 -30.44
CA PRO A 147 -13.98 -1.36 -30.39
C PRO A 147 -15.29 -1.32 -29.59
N TRP A 148 -16.07 -2.42 -29.64
CA TRP A 148 -17.29 -2.54 -28.84
C TRP A 148 -16.95 -2.55 -27.35
N PHE A 149 -16.02 -3.41 -26.92
CA PHE A 149 -15.62 -3.53 -25.52
C PHE A 149 -15.07 -2.22 -24.94
N SER A 150 -14.30 -1.46 -25.73
CA SER A 150 -13.70 -0.19 -25.29
C SER A 150 -14.63 1.02 -25.44
N PHE A 151 -15.90 0.83 -25.83
CA PHE A 151 -16.82 1.92 -26.19
C PHE A 151 -16.23 2.89 -27.25
N ALA A 152 -15.36 2.40 -28.14
CA ALA A 152 -14.69 3.24 -29.13
C ALA A 152 -15.64 3.70 -30.25
N ALA A 153 -16.63 2.89 -30.61
CA ALA A 153 -17.66 3.25 -31.59
C ALA A 153 -18.57 4.42 -31.10
N ASP A 154 -18.62 4.66 -29.79
CA ASP A 154 -19.40 5.74 -29.17
C ASP A 154 -18.59 7.05 -29.06
N LYS A 155 -17.33 7.07 -29.53
CA LYS A 155 -16.48 8.28 -29.53
C LYS A 155 -16.76 9.13 -30.78
N ALA A 156 -17.73 10.02 -30.67
CA ALA A 156 -17.73 11.27 -31.41
C ALA A 156 -16.45 12.07 -31.07
N SER A 157 -15.66 12.37 -32.12
CA SER A 157 -14.47 13.22 -32.19
C SER A 157 -13.27 12.89 -31.28
N PRO A 158 -12.02 13.05 -31.78
CA PRO A 158 -10.83 12.92 -30.96
C PRO A 158 -10.86 14.01 -29.89
N SER A 159 -11.18 13.62 -28.65
CA SER A 159 -10.91 14.48 -27.50
C SER A 159 -9.40 14.64 -27.44
N VAL A 160 -8.91 15.85 -27.71
CA VAL A 160 -7.55 16.26 -27.35
C VAL A 160 -7.38 15.85 -25.89
N SER A 161 -6.46 14.92 -25.61
CA SER A 161 -6.11 14.55 -24.25
C SER A 161 -5.41 15.75 -23.63
N VAL A 162 -6.19 16.65 -23.03
CA VAL A 162 -5.67 17.74 -22.21
C VAL A 162 -4.86 17.10 -21.09
N ASP A 163 -3.61 17.53 -20.91
CA ASP A 163 -2.80 16.99 -19.84
C ASP A 163 -3.53 17.27 -18.51
N PRO A 164 -3.76 16.27 -17.65
CA PRO A 164 -4.30 16.52 -16.32
C PRO A 164 -3.49 17.53 -15.50
N ARG A 165 -2.28 17.89 -15.93
CA ARG A 165 -1.41 18.90 -15.32
C ARG A 165 -1.54 20.30 -15.96
N ASP A 166 -2.29 20.44 -17.05
CA ASP A 166 -2.52 21.74 -17.66
C ASP A 166 -3.26 22.66 -16.66
N GLY A 167 -2.74 23.88 -16.48
CA GLY A 167 -3.30 24.90 -15.58
C GLY A 167 -2.90 24.77 -14.11
N LEU A 168 -1.92 23.93 -13.75
CA LEU A 168 -1.36 23.91 -12.39
C LEU A 168 -0.69 25.24 -12.05
N SER A 169 -0.87 25.72 -10.82
CA SER A 169 -0.24 26.95 -10.35
C SER A 169 1.16 26.71 -9.80
N ARG A 170 1.84 27.79 -9.40
CA ARG A 170 3.13 27.74 -8.68
C ARG A 170 3.12 26.96 -7.36
N TRP A 171 1.96 26.62 -6.81
CA TRP A 171 1.82 25.80 -5.61
C TRP A 171 1.87 24.30 -5.89
N TYR A 172 1.91 23.87 -7.16
CA TYR A 172 2.15 22.46 -7.51
C TYR A 172 3.61 22.06 -7.22
N ARG A 173 3.93 21.70 -5.97
CA ARG A 173 5.28 21.33 -5.51
C ARG A 173 5.25 20.45 -4.26
N GLY A 174 6.39 19.85 -3.94
CA GLY A 174 6.64 19.24 -2.65
C GLY A 174 7.41 20.17 -1.70
N TYR A 175 7.21 19.99 -0.40
CA TYR A 175 7.82 20.77 0.68
C TYR A 175 8.35 19.82 1.76
N ASP A 176 9.64 19.90 2.08
CA ASP A 176 10.22 19.22 3.23
C ASP A 176 10.40 20.23 4.36
N LEU A 177 9.74 20.02 5.49
CA LEU A 177 9.94 20.90 6.63
C LEU A 177 11.34 20.66 7.24
N VAL A 178 12.08 21.73 7.53
CA VAL A 178 13.50 21.66 7.93
C VAL A 178 13.70 21.80 9.45
N ASN A 179 14.93 21.58 9.92
CA ASN A 179 15.32 21.68 11.34
C ASN A 179 14.55 20.73 12.27
N MET A 180 14.12 19.59 11.75
CA MET A 180 13.55 18.48 12.53
C MET A 180 14.47 17.26 12.61
N ASP A 181 15.56 17.28 11.84
CA ASP A 181 16.54 16.20 11.82
C ASP A 181 17.36 16.11 13.12
N PRO A 182 17.78 14.89 13.49
CA PRO A 182 17.51 13.62 12.81
C PRO A 182 16.22 12.95 13.28
N ALA A 183 15.34 13.63 14.02
CA ALA A 183 14.25 12.95 14.73
C ALA A 183 12.98 12.80 13.88
N PHE A 184 12.68 13.76 13.01
CA PHE A 184 11.46 13.75 12.20
C PHE A 184 11.71 14.26 10.79
N GLU A 185 10.94 13.73 9.86
CA GLU A 185 10.82 14.22 8.50
C GLU A 185 9.33 14.40 8.19
N ILE A 186 8.94 15.60 7.76
CA ILE A 186 7.56 15.90 7.38
C ILE A 186 7.58 16.46 5.96
N GLY A 187 6.99 15.70 5.04
CA GLY A 187 6.81 16.07 3.65
C GLY A 187 5.38 16.51 3.37
N VAL A 188 5.22 17.55 2.56
CA VAL A 188 3.92 18.05 2.09
C VAL A 188 3.93 18.11 0.58
N ASP A 189 2.98 17.48 -0.09
CA ASP A 189 2.80 17.58 -1.55
C ASP A 189 1.50 18.31 -1.84
N VAL A 190 1.56 19.38 -2.64
CA VAL A 190 0.41 20.25 -2.92
C VAL A 190 0.07 20.19 -4.40
N ILE A 191 -1.19 19.90 -4.73
CA ILE A 191 -1.75 20.04 -6.07
C ILE A 191 -2.76 21.19 -6.06
N HIS A 192 -2.50 22.20 -6.90
CA HIS A 192 -3.35 23.38 -6.98
C HIS A 192 -3.39 23.93 -8.40
N TYR A 193 -4.58 24.29 -8.88
CA TYR A 193 -4.79 24.90 -10.19
C TYR A 193 -4.84 26.41 -10.11
N GLU A 194 -4.33 27.09 -11.14
CA GLU A 194 -4.43 28.54 -11.24
C GLU A 194 -5.89 28.99 -11.16
N GLY A 195 -6.18 29.99 -10.32
CA GLY A 195 -7.54 30.47 -10.10
C GLY A 195 -8.40 29.64 -9.12
N ALA A 196 -7.95 28.47 -8.64
CA ALA A 196 -8.67 27.67 -7.66
C ALA A 196 -8.50 28.19 -6.22
N ASP A 197 -9.54 28.09 -5.38
CA ASP A 197 -9.52 28.45 -3.96
C ASP A 197 -9.15 27.25 -3.06
N THR A 198 -9.13 26.05 -3.64
CA THR A 198 -8.91 24.76 -2.97
C THR A 198 -7.68 24.07 -3.55
N ALA A 199 -7.07 23.21 -2.74
CA ALA A 199 -5.92 22.40 -3.13
C ALA A 199 -6.12 20.96 -2.64
N ALA A 200 -5.53 20.00 -3.34
CA ALA A 200 -5.28 18.69 -2.76
C ALA A 200 -3.91 18.73 -2.07
N VAL A 201 -3.86 18.28 -0.81
CA VAL A 201 -2.63 18.24 -0.04
C VAL A 201 -2.45 16.83 0.49
N ASP A 202 -1.26 16.26 0.28
CA ASP A 202 -0.81 15.03 0.90
C ASP A 202 0.26 15.35 1.95
N LEU A 203 0.23 14.64 3.08
CA LEU A 203 1.09 14.90 4.23
C LEU A 203 1.73 13.58 4.68
N SER A 204 3.04 13.46 4.48
CA SER A 204 3.85 12.33 4.94
C SER A 204 4.62 12.72 6.20
N ILE A 205 4.58 11.87 7.23
CA ILE A 205 5.30 12.09 8.48
C ILE A 205 6.09 10.84 8.82
N TYR A 206 7.39 11.01 9.01
CA TYR A 206 8.32 9.96 9.44
C TYR A 206 9.01 10.37 10.74
N VAL A 207 9.17 9.40 11.64
CA VAL A 207 9.65 9.57 13.00
C VAL A 207 10.76 8.56 13.26
N ARG A 208 11.99 9.03 13.46
CA ARG A 208 13.13 8.15 13.78
C ARG A 208 13.06 7.72 15.24
N PRO A 209 13.03 6.40 15.55
CA PRO A 209 13.01 5.93 16.94
C PRO A 209 14.22 6.42 17.73
N GLY A 210 13.97 7.02 18.91
CA GLY A 210 15.03 7.52 19.79
C GLY A 210 15.62 8.88 19.41
N GLY A 211 15.12 9.54 18.36
CA GLY A 211 15.49 10.91 18.03
C GLY A 211 15.14 11.88 19.16
N SER A 212 16.00 12.87 19.41
CA SER A 212 15.71 13.94 20.37
C SER A 212 14.72 14.93 19.80
N CYS A 213 13.86 15.49 20.65
CA CYS A 213 12.88 16.46 20.22
C CYS A 213 13.51 17.75 19.65
N ALA A 214 13.16 18.13 18.42
CA ALA A 214 13.69 19.34 17.80
C ALA A 214 13.22 20.61 18.54
N GLN A 215 14.08 21.64 18.58
CA GLN A 215 13.76 22.91 19.25
C GLN A 215 12.64 23.70 18.56
N THR A 216 12.32 23.36 17.31
CA THR A 216 11.22 23.90 16.50
C THR A 216 9.89 23.18 16.74
N LEU A 217 9.88 22.08 17.51
CA LEU A 217 8.71 21.28 17.82
C LEU A 217 8.31 21.42 19.29
N HIS A 218 7.01 21.57 19.55
CA HIS A 218 6.47 21.50 20.90
C HIS A 218 6.65 20.09 21.47
N THR A 219 7.17 19.95 22.70
CA THR A 219 7.50 18.63 23.28
C THR A 219 6.31 17.67 23.38
N GLY A 220 5.11 18.22 23.62
CA GLY A 220 3.86 17.46 23.57
C GLY A 220 3.52 16.90 22.18
N PHE A 221 3.71 17.69 21.11
CA PHE A 221 3.46 17.22 19.74
C PHE A 221 4.50 16.19 19.32
N CYS A 222 5.75 16.45 19.63
CA CYS A 222 6.88 15.55 19.44
C CYS A 222 6.66 14.18 20.10
N LYS A 223 6.15 14.16 21.33
CA LYS A 223 5.72 12.92 22.00
C LYS A 223 4.59 12.23 21.25
N GLU A 224 3.56 12.96 20.81
CA GLU A 224 2.45 12.39 20.04
C GLU A 224 2.92 11.78 18.72
N LEU A 225 3.87 12.42 18.02
CA LEU A 225 4.46 11.87 16.80
C LEU A 225 5.16 10.54 17.08
N HIS A 226 5.97 10.45 18.15
CA HIS A 226 6.59 9.18 18.57
C HIS A 226 5.56 8.12 18.99
N ASP A 227 4.53 8.50 19.74
CA ASP A 227 3.52 7.55 20.26
C ASP A 227 2.64 6.98 19.14
N LYS A 228 2.34 7.79 18.10
CA LYS A 228 1.40 7.44 17.02
C LYS A 228 2.07 6.91 15.76
N ALA A 229 3.38 7.08 15.62
CA ALA A 229 4.13 6.47 14.54
C ALA A 229 4.02 4.94 14.61
N ASP A 230 3.85 4.30 13.45
CA ASP A 230 3.88 2.86 13.36
C ASP A 230 5.30 2.32 13.61
N SER A 231 5.47 1.00 13.58
CA SER A 231 6.78 0.38 13.81
C SER A 231 7.86 0.73 12.78
N ARG A 232 7.52 1.34 11.63
CA ARG A 232 8.48 1.90 10.66
C ARG A 232 8.92 3.31 11.00
N GLY A 233 8.27 3.95 11.98
CA GLY A 233 8.34 5.40 12.16
C GLY A 233 7.37 6.17 11.27
N PHE A 234 6.56 5.52 10.42
CA PHE A 234 5.61 6.24 9.57
C PHE A 234 4.34 6.58 10.33
N LEU A 235 3.85 7.79 10.17
CA LEU A 235 2.61 8.27 10.74
C LEU A 235 1.67 8.74 9.63
N SER A 236 0.56 8.03 9.47
CA SER A 236 -0.50 8.38 8.51
C SER A 236 -1.29 9.59 8.98
N ALA A 237 -1.09 10.75 8.38
CA ALA A 237 -1.95 11.91 8.58
C ALA A 237 -3.11 11.90 7.56
N THR A 238 -4.31 12.25 8.00
CA THR A 238 -5.45 12.44 7.09
C THR A 238 -5.70 13.92 6.91
N VAL A 239 -5.44 14.43 5.71
CA VAL A 239 -5.82 15.79 5.32
C VAL A 239 -7.33 15.85 5.11
N THR A 240 -7.99 16.78 5.79
CA THR A 240 -9.46 16.93 5.77
C THR A 240 -9.95 18.09 4.90
N GLY A 241 -9.02 18.96 4.47
CA GLY A 241 -9.24 19.99 3.47
C GLY A 241 -8.04 20.93 3.36
N ALA A 242 -7.96 21.68 2.27
CA ALA A 242 -6.96 22.72 2.06
C ALA A 242 -7.51 23.87 1.20
N ARG A 243 -6.92 25.05 1.36
CA ARG A 243 -7.27 26.26 0.61
C ARG A 243 -6.08 27.18 0.40
N LEU A 244 -6.18 28.01 -0.62
CA LEU A 244 -5.25 29.11 -0.86
C LEU A 244 -5.84 30.42 -0.33
N LYS A 245 -5.05 31.18 0.43
CA LYS A 245 -5.40 32.51 0.96
C LYS A 245 -4.57 33.59 0.30
N ASN A 246 -5.11 34.82 0.29
CA ASN A 246 -4.45 36.02 -0.22
C ASN A 246 -3.90 35.88 -1.64
N ARG A 247 -4.72 35.31 -2.54
CA ARG A 247 -4.29 34.99 -3.91
C ARG A 247 -3.69 36.21 -4.62
N GLY A 248 -2.53 36.03 -5.23
CA GLY A 248 -1.85 37.07 -6.00
C GLY A 248 -1.26 38.21 -5.15
N SER A 249 -1.23 38.07 -3.82
CA SER A 249 -0.47 38.96 -2.95
C SER A 249 0.88 38.34 -2.59
N VAL A 250 1.78 39.17 -2.05
CA VAL A 250 3.07 38.73 -1.47
C VAL A 250 2.90 37.86 -0.21
N ASP A 251 1.70 37.79 0.35
CA ASP A 251 1.33 37.02 1.54
C ASP A 251 0.45 35.81 1.21
N GLU A 252 0.55 35.31 -0.03
CA GLU A 252 -0.14 34.11 -0.47
C GLU A 252 0.31 32.90 0.37
N LEU A 253 -0.64 32.12 0.85
CA LEU A 253 -0.34 30.97 1.71
C LEU A 253 -1.33 29.83 1.52
N ILE A 254 -0.85 28.60 1.68
CA ILE A 254 -1.66 27.39 1.76
C ILE A 254 -2.02 27.14 3.22
N GLU A 255 -3.30 26.94 3.47
CA GLU A 255 -3.84 26.38 4.71
C GLU A 255 -4.34 24.97 4.45
N ALA A 256 -3.96 24.01 5.28
CA ALA A 256 -4.46 22.64 5.23
C ALA A 256 -4.84 22.16 6.62
N THR A 257 -6.02 21.54 6.76
CA THR A 257 -6.44 20.90 7.99
C THR A 257 -6.16 19.41 7.93
N PHE A 258 -5.67 18.84 9.03
CA PHE A 258 -5.36 17.41 9.07
C PHE A 258 -5.56 16.82 10.47
N ARG A 259 -5.59 15.49 10.55
CA ARG A 259 -5.68 14.71 11.80
C ARG A 259 -4.62 13.63 11.83
N LEU A 260 -4.01 13.39 12.99
CA LEU A 260 -3.23 12.19 13.24
C LEU A 260 -4.15 11.01 13.64
N PRO A 261 -3.66 9.77 13.63
CA PRO A 261 -4.46 8.60 14.04
C PRO A 261 -4.99 8.76 15.46
N GLY A 262 -6.32 8.69 15.63
CA GLY A 262 -7.00 8.83 16.91
C GLY A 262 -7.18 10.28 17.40
N ASP A 263 -6.81 11.29 16.62
CA ASP A 263 -7.09 12.69 16.99
C ASP A 263 -8.59 12.97 16.92
N SER A 264 -9.11 13.58 17.99
CA SER A 264 -10.50 14.10 18.05
C SER A 264 -10.64 15.52 17.50
N HIS A 265 -9.52 16.19 17.20
CA HIS A 265 -9.49 17.58 16.74
C HIS A 265 -8.64 17.73 15.48
N GLU A 266 -8.95 18.75 14.69
CA GLU A 266 -8.15 19.11 13.51
C GLU A 266 -6.98 20.01 13.88
N ARG A 267 -5.85 19.78 13.23
CA ARG A 267 -4.67 20.62 13.24
C ARG A 267 -4.68 21.48 11.98
N LEU A 268 -4.00 22.63 12.04
CA LEU A 268 -3.86 23.53 10.92
C LEU A 268 -2.39 23.63 10.51
N LEU A 269 -2.07 23.11 9.33
CA LEU A 269 -0.82 23.37 8.63
C LEU A 269 -0.95 24.67 7.83
N ARG A 270 0.05 25.54 7.91
CA ARG A 270 0.14 26.77 7.13
C ARG A 270 1.51 26.85 6.48
N ILE A 271 1.55 26.98 5.15
CA ILE A 271 2.77 27.22 4.39
C ILE A 271 2.62 28.58 3.74
N ARG A 272 3.42 29.56 4.19
CA ARG A 272 3.45 30.91 3.62
C ARG A 272 4.72 31.08 2.79
N GLU A 273 4.53 31.53 1.56
CA GLU A 273 5.64 31.92 0.69
C GLU A 273 6.16 33.28 1.17
N ASP A 274 7.43 33.34 1.56
CA ASP A 274 8.18 34.57 1.79
C ASP A 274 9.17 34.74 0.63
N VAL A 275 9.72 35.93 0.45
CA VAL A 275 10.62 36.30 -0.66
C VAL A 275 11.82 35.36 -0.78
N THR A 276 12.26 34.80 0.35
CA THR A 276 13.47 33.94 0.41
C THR A 276 13.18 32.52 0.90
N TYR A 277 12.12 32.30 1.67
CA TYR A 277 11.86 31.02 2.35
C TYR A 277 10.37 30.69 2.39
N HIS A 278 10.03 29.43 2.64
CA HIS A 278 8.65 29.04 2.92
C HIS A 278 8.51 28.87 4.42
N SER A 279 7.87 29.83 5.10
CA SER A 279 7.61 29.70 6.53
C SER A 279 6.47 28.71 6.77
N VAL A 280 6.65 27.79 7.71
CA VAL A 280 5.70 26.72 7.99
C VAL A 280 5.32 26.69 9.46
N PHE A 281 4.02 26.59 9.70
CA PHE A 281 3.43 26.51 11.03
C PHE A 281 2.47 25.33 11.11
N ILE A 282 2.53 24.58 12.21
CA ILE A 282 1.49 23.60 12.57
C ILE A 282 0.84 24.09 13.86
N HIS A 283 -0.47 24.30 13.85
CA HIS A 283 -1.24 24.73 15.01
C HIS A 283 -2.11 23.60 15.55
N HIS A 284 -2.10 23.46 16.88
CA HIS A 284 -3.01 22.61 17.64
C HIS A 284 -4.07 23.47 18.34
N PRO A 285 -5.36 23.07 18.33
CA PRO A 285 -6.45 23.92 18.77
C PRO A 285 -6.49 24.25 20.27
N GLN A 286 -5.65 23.60 21.07
CA GLN A 286 -5.52 23.84 22.51
C GLN A 286 -4.12 24.26 22.95
N ARG A 287 -3.08 23.80 22.23
CA ARG A 287 -1.67 24.02 22.65
C ARG A 287 -1.06 25.26 22.00
N GLY A 288 -1.64 25.72 20.89
CA GLY A 288 -1.08 26.76 20.06
C GLY A 288 -0.15 26.19 19.01
N VAL A 289 1.05 26.75 18.87
CA VAL A 289 2.00 26.35 17.82
C VAL A 289 2.71 25.06 18.24
N ASP A 290 2.50 24.00 17.45
CA ASP A 290 3.12 22.69 17.60
C ASP A 290 4.44 22.58 16.80
N TYR A 291 4.54 23.31 15.68
CA TYR A 291 5.76 23.46 14.88
C TYR A 291 5.87 24.88 14.31
N GLU A 292 7.07 25.45 14.34
CA GLU A 292 7.43 26.69 13.65
C GLU A 292 8.81 26.53 13.01
N GLY A 293 8.89 26.74 11.70
CA GLY A 293 10.15 26.66 10.98
C GLY A 293 10.00 27.01 9.51
N PHE A 294 10.84 26.39 8.69
CA PHE A 294 10.83 26.60 7.24
C PHE A 294 10.55 25.29 6.51
N ALA A 295 10.26 25.40 5.21
CA ALA A 295 10.28 24.30 4.29
C ALA A 295 11.27 24.53 3.14
N ARG A 296 11.95 23.45 2.76
CA ARG A 296 12.74 23.33 1.55
C ARG A 296 11.84 22.83 0.42
N LEU A 297 11.96 23.44 -0.75
CA LEU A 297 11.25 22.98 -1.94
C LEU A 297 11.85 21.68 -2.47
N ARG A 298 10.99 20.79 -2.97
CA ARG A 298 11.36 19.62 -3.76
C ARG A 298 10.38 19.41 -4.92
N PRO A 299 10.76 18.62 -5.95
CA PRO A 299 9.81 18.16 -6.96
C PRO A 299 8.57 17.54 -6.31
N HIS A 300 7.41 17.76 -6.91
CA HIS A 300 6.17 17.14 -6.44
C HIS A 300 6.28 15.62 -6.61
N LEU A 301 5.75 14.83 -5.67
CA LEU A 301 5.87 13.37 -5.69
C LEU A 301 5.41 12.75 -7.03
N CYS A 302 4.31 13.24 -7.59
CA CYS A 302 3.80 12.86 -8.91
C CYS A 302 4.76 13.04 -10.11
N GLU A 303 5.81 13.86 -9.98
CA GLU A 303 6.87 13.99 -10.98
C GLU A 303 7.84 12.81 -10.91
N GLN A 304 7.95 12.17 -9.74
CA GLN A 304 8.81 11.03 -9.48
C GLN A 304 8.07 9.69 -9.64
N THR A 305 6.80 9.61 -9.21
CA THR A 305 6.09 8.32 -9.04
C THR A 305 4.83 8.12 -9.88
N ARG A 306 4.57 8.96 -10.90
CA ARG A 306 3.36 8.91 -11.75
C ARG A 306 2.06 8.75 -10.92
N CYS A 307 1.57 9.84 -10.33
CA CYS A 307 0.26 9.84 -9.69
C CYS A 307 -0.86 9.45 -10.67
N SER A 308 -1.94 8.87 -10.15
CA SER A 308 -3.13 8.58 -10.96
C SER A 308 -3.73 9.89 -11.50
N ASN A 309 -4.24 9.85 -12.74
CA ASN A 309 -4.95 10.98 -13.32
C ASN A 309 -6.22 11.34 -12.53
N ASP A 310 -6.68 10.43 -11.68
CA ASP A 310 -7.90 10.57 -10.90
C ASP A 310 -7.82 11.74 -9.92
N ILE A 311 -6.71 11.96 -9.22
CA ILE A 311 -6.63 13.06 -8.23
C ILE A 311 -6.69 14.43 -8.90
N PHE A 312 -6.06 14.58 -10.07
CA PHE A 312 -6.08 15.80 -10.86
C PHE A 312 -7.50 16.10 -11.38
N ASN A 313 -8.16 15.09 -11.92
CA ASN A 313 -9.53 15.20 -12.42
C ASN A 313 -10.52 15.45 -11.29
N ASP A 314 -10.34 14.77 -10.16
CA ASP A 314 -11.17 14.89 -8.99
C ASP A 314 -11.13 16.30 -8.39
N LEU A 315 -9.93 16.86 -8.21
CA LEU A 315 -9.77 18.23 -7.73
C LEU A 315 -10.44 19.24 -8.67
N ARG A 316 -10.33 19.08 -9.99
CA ARG A 316 -11.00 19.97 -10.96
C ARG A 316 -12.52 19.83 -10.94
N GLN A 317 -13.03 18.60 -10.90
CA GLN A 317 -14.45 18.33 -11.06
C GLN A 317 -15.23 18.45 -9.75
N ARG A 318 -14.57 18.20 -8.61
CA ARG A 318 -15.18 18.18 -7.27
C ARG A 318 -14.34 18.97 -6.24
N PRO A 319 -13.99 20.25 -6.50
CA PRO A 319 -13.14 21.04 -5.60
C PRO A 319 -13.72 21.19 -4.18
N GLY A 320 -15.06 21.15 -4.04
CA GLY A 320 -15.72 21.21 -2.75
C GLY A 320 -15.37 20.07 -1.78
N THR A 321 -14.89 18.92 -2.26
CA THR A 321 -14.44 17.80 -1.42
C THR A 321 -13.13 18.10 -0.69
N TYR A 322 -12.32 19.00 -1.25
CA TYR A 322 -11.03 19.44 -0.74
C TYR A 322 -11.12 20.70 0.12
N ARG A 323 -12.30 21.30 0.28
CA ARG A 323 -12.46 22.54 1.05
C ARG A 323 -12.30 22.28 2.55
N ILE A 324 -11.54 23.15 3.23
CA ILE A 324 -11.45 23.15 4.70
C ILE A 324 -12.85 23.25 5.32
N LYS A 325 -13.12 22.37 6.29
CA LYS A 325 -14.42 22.28 6.99
C LYS A 325 -14.49 23.11 8.27
N LEU A 326 -13.36 23.62 8.75
CA LEU A 326 -13.32 24.53 9.90
C LEU A 326 -13.80 25.92 9.51
N ASP A 327 -14.58 26.54 10.39
CA ASP A 327 -14.99 27.93 10.22
C ASP A 327 -13.80 28.90 10.45
N GLU A 328 -13.89 30.09 9.86
CA GLU A 328 -12.83 31.11 9.93
C GLU A 328 -12.53 31.57 11.36
N ALA A 329 -13.53 31.63 12.23
CA ALA A 329 -13.33 32.05 13.62
C ALA A 329 -12.58 30.98 14.42
N TYR A 330 -12.80 29.70 14.12
CA TYR A 330 -12.03 28.59 14.66
C TYR A 330 -10.57 28.67 14.24
N ILE A 331 -10.31 28.87 12.95
CA ILE A 331 -8.95 29.03 12.40
C ILE A 331 -8.25 30.23 13.03
N ALA A 332 -8.91 31.39 13.08
CA ALA A 332 -8.38 32.59 13.71
C ALA A 332 -8.03 32.36 15.20
N ARG A 333 -8.86 31.61 15.93
CA ARG A 333 -8.58 31.24 17.32
C ARG A 333 -7.35 30.34 17.43
N MET A 334 -7.18 29.33 16.56
CA MET A 334 -5.99 28.47 16.56
C MET A 334 -4.71 29.28 16.33
N ILE A 335 -4.77 30.24 15.39
CA ILE A 335 -3.63 31.12 15.06
C ILE A 335 -3.32 32.08 16.23
N GLY A 336 -4.35 32.55 16.95
CA GLY A 336 -4.19 33.47 18.07
C GLY A 336 -3.69 32.83 19.38
N LEU A 337 -3.56 31.51 19.44
CA LEU A 337 -3.00 30.84 20.62
C LEU A 337 -1.49 31.11 20.73
N PRO A 338 -0.95 31.23 21.96
CA PRO A 338 0.46 31.55 22.17
C PRO A 338 1.38 30.44 21.64
N ASN A 339 2.52 30.84 21.09
CA ASN A 339 3.60 29.90 20.80
C ASN A 339 4.30 29.49 22.11
N ARG A 340 4.21 28.20 22.45
CA ARG A 340 4.73 27.64 23.70
C ARG A 340 5.90 26.68 23.48
N ILE A 341 6.47 26.61 22.28
CA ILE A 341 7.55 25.67 21.96
C ILE A 341 8.72 25.82 22.95
N ALA A 342 9.29 27.02 23.08
CA ALA A 342 10.41 27.28 23.99
C ALA A 342 10.07 26.95 25.46
N ALA A 343 8.87 27.32 25.93
CA ALA A 343 8.43 27.01 27.29
C ALA A 343 8.29 25.48 27.52
N SER A 344 7.84 24.74 26.51
CA SER A 344 7.68 23.28 26.57
C SER A 344 9.01 22.53 26.73
N HIS A 345 10.10 23.07 26.19
CA HIS A 345 11.45 22.53 26.37
C HIS A 345 12.06 22.87 27.74
N GLN A 346 11.72 24.03 28.32
CA GLN A 346 12.21 24.43 29.65
C GLN A 346 11.64 23.57 30.79
N THR A 347 10.36 23.18 30.69
CA THR A 347 9.69 22.32 31.68
C THR A 347 10.09 20.86 31.57
N SER A 348 10.64 20.44 30.43
CA SER A 348 11.07 19.07 30.18
C SER A 348 12.47 18.73 30.72
N LYS A 349 13.05 19.60 31.57
CA LYS A 349 14.33 19.29 32.23
C LYS A 349 14.20 17.96 32.96
N PRO A 350 15.11 16.99 32.70
CA PRO A 350 15.02 15.66 33.26
C PRO A 350 14.93 15.76 34.78
N HIS A 351 13.89 15.15 35.35
CA HIS A 351 13.79 14.99 36.79
C HIS A 351 15.04 14.20 37.24
N PRO A 352 15.84 14.69 38.21
CA PRO A 352 17.13 14.07 38.57
C PRO A 352 17.04 12.62 39.07
N ASP A 353 15.84 12.07 39.27
CA ASP A 353 15.59 10.80 39.95
C ASP A 353 15.17 9.65 39.04
N SER A 354 15.26 9.81 37.72
CA SER A 354 15.11 8.67 36.79
C SER A 354 16.40 7.88 36.73
N THR A 355 16.66 7.05 37.75
CA THR A 355 17.56 5.90 37.64
C THR A 355 16.94 4.91 36.66
N ARG A 356 17.08 5.24 35.37
CA ARG A 356 16.74 4.35 34.26
C ARG A 356 17.54 3.07 34.48
N PRO A 357 16.91 1.89 34.56
CA PRO A 357 17.65 0.64 34.63
C PRO A 357 18.62 0.62 33.46
N PRO A 358 19.88 0.16 33.66
CA PRO A 358 20.90 0.23 32.64
C PRO A 358 20.31 -0.35 31.37
N GLN A 359 20.13 0.52 30.37
CA GLN A 359 19.92 0.07 29.01
C GLN A 359 21.15 -0.79 28.75
N GLN A 360 20.95 -2.11 28.77
CA GLN A 360 21.88 -3.06 28.21
C GLN A 360 22.30 -2.43 26.89
N ALA A 361 23.59 -2.10 26.78
CA ALA A 361 24.18 -1.70 25.52
C ALA A 361 23.71 -2.75 24.52
N GLY A 362 22.73 -2.38 23.69
CA GLY A 362 22.20 -3.25 22.68
C GLY A 362 23.39 -3.46 21.77
N GLY A 363 24.08 -4.59 21.94
CA GLY A 363 25.18 -4.98 21.08
C GLY A 363 24.70 -4.74 19.67
N GLY A 364 25.38 -3.84 18.96
CA GLY A 364 24.98 -3.40 17.64
C GLY A 364 24.55 -4.64 16.87
N ARG A 365 23.27 -4.71 16.49
CA ARG A 365 22.75 -5.83 15.71
C ARG A 365 23.75 -6.03 14.57
N PRO A 366 24.34 -7.22 14.40
CA PRO A 366 25.35 -7.43 13.37
C PRO A 366 24.78 -6.93 12.05
N MET A 367 25.38 -5.84 11.57
CA MET A 367 25.04 -5.19 10.32
C MET A 367 25.30 -6.21 9.21
N MET A 368 24.25 -6.51 8.43
CA MET A 368 24.28 -6.87 6.99
C MET A 368 25.25 -7.94 6.45
N SER A 369 26.10 -8.55 7.28
CA SER A 369 27.20 -9.44 6.86
C SER A 369 26.74 -10.87 6.54
N ASP A 370 25.56 -11.25 7.02
CA ASP A 370 24.94 -12.52 6.65
C ASP A 370 24.44 -12.44 5.18
N PRO A 371 24.52 -13.54 4.40
CA PRO A 371 23.82 -13.65 3.13
C PRO A 371 22.30 -13.51 3.33
N TRP A 372 21.65 -12.81 2.41
CA TRP A 372 20.20 -12.66 2.31
C TRP A 372 19.74 -13.35 1.04
N ALA A 373 18.63 -14.07 1.11
CA ALA A 373 17.94 -14.54 -0.08
C ALA A 373 17.20 -13.39 -0.74
N ILE A 374 17.19 -13.36 -2.07
CA ILE A 374 16.42 -12.42 -2.88
C ILE A 374 15.17 -13.17 -3.33
N LEU A 375 14.02 -12.92 -2.72
CA LEU A 375 12.77 -13.59 -3.10
C LEU A 375 11.90 -12.66 -3.93
N GLU A 376 11.38 -13.14 -5.05
CA GLU A 376 10.34 -12.43 -5.81
C GLU A 376 9.05 -12.30 -4.97
N GLU A 377 8.15 -11.38 -5.32
CA GLU A 377 6.85 -11.23 -4.66
C GLU A 377 6.01 -12.52 -4.68
N THR A 378 6.21 -13.40 -5.67
CA THR A 378 5.60 -14.74 -5.75
C THR A 378 6.17 -15.74 -4.73
N GLY A 379 7.32 -15.41 -4.13
CA GLY A 379 8.09 -16.29 -3.24
C GLY A 379 9.24 -17.03 -3.92
N ASP A 380 9.38 -16.89 -5.24
CA ASP A 380 10.43 -17.56 -6.01
C ASP A 380 11.82 -17.04 -5.61
N ASN A 381 12.79 -17.94 -5.43
CA ASN A 381 14.14 -17.56 -5.04
C ASN A 381 14.93 -17.10 -6.28
N LEU A 382 15.17 -15.79 -6.36
CA LEU A 382 15.94 -15.14 -7.42
C LEU A 382 17.44 -15.21 -7.18
N GLY A 383 17.91 -15.62 -6.00
CA GLY A 383 19.31 -15.76 -5.65
C GLY A 383 19.66 -15.25 -4.25
N GLU A 384 20.90 -14.81 -4.08
CA GLU A 384 21.40 -14.35 -2.78
C GLU A 384 22.29 -13.11 -2.89
N ILE A 385 22.33 -12.30 -1.83
CA ILE A 385 23.19 -11.13 -1.69
C ILE A 385 23.79 -11.06 -0.29
N SER A 386 25.11 -10.88 -0.21
CA SER A 386 25.84 -10.59 1.02
C SER A 386 26.46 -9.22 0.92
N PHE A 387 26.41 -8.46 2.01
CA PHE A 387 27.05 -7.16 2.09
C PHE A 387 28.32 -7.26 2.92
N ASP A 388 29.37 -6.57 2.47
CA ASP A 388 30.61 -6.43 3.22
C ASP A 388 30.88 -4.94 3.44
N GLN A 389 31.07 -4.55 4.69
CA GLN A 389 31.41 -3.18 5.05
C GLN A 389 32.90 -3.11 5.33
N SER A 390 33.67 -2.69 4.33
CA SER A 390 35.12 -2.48 4.45
C SER A 390 35.44 -0.99 4.63
N ALA A 391 36.70 -0.67 4.97
CA ALA A 391 37.18 0.71 5.01
C ALA A 391 37.02 1.45 3.66
N GLY A 392 36.87 0.71 2.55
CA GLY A 392 36.65 1.25 1.20
C GLY A 392 35.17 1.53 0.86
N GLY A 393 34.23 1.26 1.76
CA GLY A 393 32.79 1.45 1.54
C GLY A 393 31.99 0.17 1.65
N LEU A 394 30.67 0.29 1.38
CA LEU A 394 29.75 -0.83 1.34
C LEU A 394 29.90 -1.56 0.00
N MET A 395 30.29 -2.82 0.05
CA MET A 395 30.33 -3.72 -1.10
C MET A 395 29.24 -4.77 -0.98
N ALA A 396 28.83 -5.33 -2.10
CA ALA A 396 27.94 -6.48 -2.14
C ALA A 396 28.46 -7.53 -3.12
N LYS A 397 28.20 -8.79 -2.81
CA LYS A 397 28.50 -9.96 -3.64
C LYS A 397 27.33 -10.93 -3.55
N GLY A 398 27.11 -11.73 -4.59
CA GLY A 398 25.96 -12.61 -4.59
C GLY A 398 25.82 -13.39 -5.88
N LYS A 399 24.68 -14.06 -6.00
CA LYS A 399 24.29 -14.82 -7.18
C LYS A 399 22.84 -14.52 -7.53
N LEU A 400 22.50 -14.65 -8.81
CA LEU A 400 21.13 -14.58 -9.30
C LEU A 400 20.80 -15.81 -10.15
N ARG A 401 19.57 -16.30 -10.09
CA ARG A 401 19.03 -17.44 -10.86
C ARG A 401 17.97 -16.97 -11.86
N GLY A 402 17.71 -17.78 -12.90
CA GLY A 402 16.62 -17.53 -13.86
C GLY A 402 17.01 -16.58 -14.99
N PHE A 403 18.31 -16.39 -15.20
CA PHE A 403 18.85 -15.59 -16.30
C PHE A 403 19.48 -16.51 -17.35
N PHE A 404 19.67 -16.00 -18.57
CA PHE A 404 20.25 -16.75 -19.70
C PHE A 404 19.51 -18.05 -20.06
N GLU A 405 18.21 -18.14 -19.76
CA GLU A 405 17.38 -19.33 -20.02
C GLU A 405 17.92 -20.59 -19.31
N THR A 406 18.60 -20.42 -18.16
CA THR A 406 19.06 -21.52 -17.32
C THR A 406 18.57 -21.37 -15.88
N ASP A 407 18.36 -22.49 -15.20
CA ASP A 407 18.03 -22.54 -13.77
C ASP A 407 19.28 -22.52 -12.88
N GLU A 408 20.46 -22.23 -13.45
CA GLU A 408 21.72 -22.19 -12.71
C GLU A 408 21.93 -20.87 -11.96
N ASP A 409 22.74 -20.91 -10.92
CA ASP A 409 23.14 -19.70 -10.21
C ASP A 409 24.25 -18.97 -10.99
N HIS A 410 24.03 -17.71 -11.32
CA HIS A 410 24.99 -16.85 -12.00
C HIS A 410 25.66 -15.90 -11.02
N GLN A 411 26.97 -15.74 -11.13
CA GLN A 411 27.71 -14.78 -10.30
C GLN A 411 27.30 -13.35 -10.65
N VAL A 412 27.15 -12.51 -9.62
CA VAL A 412 26.77 -11.11 -9.79
C VAL A 412 27.78 -10.21 -9.12
N GLU A 413 28.27 -9.26 -9.90
CA GLU A 413 29.04 -8.13 -9.39
C GLU A 413 28.09 -6.98 -9.07
N PHE A 414 28.12 -6.51 -7.83
CA PHE A 414 27.34 -5.36 -7.38
C PHE A 414 28.24 -4.17 -7.14
N LYS A 415 27.93 -3.05 -7.79
CA LYS A 415 28.62 -1.78 -7.61
C LYS A 415 27.64 -0.76 -7.04
N LEU A 416 27.98 -0.17 -5.89
CA LEU A 416 27.13 0.83 -5.26
C LEU A 416 27.04 2.08 -6.16
N ALA A 417 25.84 2.37 -6.66
CA ALA A 417 25.55 3.49 -7.54
C ALA A 417 25.04 4.71 -6.76
N GLY A 418 24.35 4.49 -5.64
CA GLY A 418 23.85 5.55 -4.79
C GLY A 418 23.36 5.03 -3.45
N LYS A 419 23.36 5.90 -2.46
CA LYS A 419 22.84 5.63 -1.12
C LYS A 419 22.06 6.84 -0.66
N THR A 420 20.86 6.59 -0.15
CA THR A 420 20.10 7.54 0.66
C THR A 420 20.04 7.03 2.10
N ASP A 421 19.36 7.77 2.97
CA ASP A 421 19.07 7.29 4.32
C ASP A 421 18.11 6.09 4.30
N GLU A 422 17.30 5.94 3.25
CA GLU A 422 16.24 4.92 3.15
C GLU A 422 16.60 3.73 2.27
N ALA A 423 17.44 3.92 1.26
CA ALA A 423 17.66 2.94 0.20
C ALA A 423 19.09 2.91 -0.33
N LEU A 424 19.44 1.79 -0.93
CA LEU A 424 20.67 1.55 -1.68
C LEU A 424 20.31 1.30 -3.14
N ALA A 425 21.04 1.94 -4.04
CA ALA A 425 20.98 1.66 -5.47
C ALA A 425 22.29 1.00 -5.89
N TRP A 426 22.20 -0.17 -6.53
CA TRP A 426 23.30 -0.95 -7.04
C TRP A 426 23.22 -1.02 -8.55
N GLU A 427 24.32 -0.76 -9.25
CA GLU A 427 24.54 -1.28 -10.59
C GLU A 427 25.00 -2.73 -10.47
N LEU A 428 24.51 -3.60 -11.35
CA LEU A 428 24.88 -5.01 -11.32
C LEU A 428 25.24 -5.55 -12.71
N THR A 429 26.17 -6.51 -12.71
CA THR A 429 26.54 -7.28 -13.89
C THR A 429 26.43 -8.77 -13.56
N VAL A 430 25.53 -9.47 -14.25
CA VAL A 430 25.27 -10.90 -14.11
C VAL A 430 26.10 -11.65 -15.16
N TYR A 431 26.91 -12.61 -14.74
CA TYR A 431 27.83 -13.34 -15.60
C TYR A 431 27.32 -14.76 -15.91
N SER A 432 27.18 -15.09 -17.19
CA SER A 432 26.80 -16.42 -17.67
C SER A 432 28.00 -17.37 -17.64
N GLY A 433 28.34 -17.86 -16.44
CA GLY A 433 29.29 -18.96 -16.21
C GLY A 433 30.50 -18.97 -17.15
N GLN A 434 30.60 -20.00 -18.01
CA GLN A 434 31.70 -20.17 -18.97
C GLN A 434 31.48 -19.52 -20.34
N SER A 435 30.26 -19.06 -20.67
CA SER A 435 29.96 -18.54 -22.01
C SER A 435 30.59 -17.17 -22.26
N GLY A 436 30.89 -16.42 -21.20
CA GLY A 436 31.35 -15.04 -21.26
C GLY A 436 30.24 -14.03 -21.52
N GLU A 437 28.99 -14.48 -21.69
CA GLU A 437 27.84 -13.60 -21.83
C GLU A 437 27.58 -12.84 -20.50
N ARG A 438 27.09 -11.61 -20.60
CA ARG A 438 26.78 -10.76 -19.44
C ARG A 438 25.51 -9.97 -19.64
N LYS A 439 24.71 -9.82 -18.58
CA LYS A 439 23.56 -8.92 -18.52
C LYS A 439 23.85 -7.80 -17.51
N HIS A 440 23.51 -6.57 -17.89
CA HIS A 440 23.63 -5.41 -17.01
C HIS A 440 22.26 -5.06 -16.42
N GLY A 441 22.28 -4.47 -15.23
CA GLY A 441 21.06 -4.14 -14.54
C GLY A 441 21.25 -3.17 -13.38
N ARG A 442 20.16 -2.97 -12.64
CA ARG A 442 20.12 -2.14 -11.44
C ARG A 442 19.25 -2.79 -10.37
N MET A 443 19.64 -2.66 -9.12
CA MET A 443 18.86 -3.08 -7.96
C MET A 443 18.67 -1.88 -7.04
N LEU A 444 17.42 -1.53 -6.76
CA LEU A 444 17.06 -0.56 -5.73
C LEU A 444 16.54 -1.33 -4.52
N THR A 445 17.10 -1.12 -3.34
CA THR A 445 16.74 -1.89 -2.13
C THR A 445 16.59 -0.95 -0.95
N GLU A 446 15.52 -1.11 -0.18
CA GLU A 446 15.37 -0.47 1.11
C GLU A 446 16.51 -0.86 2.06
N LEU A 447 16.87 0.02 2.99
CA LEU A 447 17.78 -0.32 4.07
C LEU A 447 17.03 -1.14 5.14
N PRO A 448 17.66 -2.16 5.78
CA PRO A 448 17.06 -2.93 6.86
C PRO A 448 16.60 -2.09 8.05
N SER A 449 17.15 -0.89 8.23
CA SER A 449 16.70 0.07 9.24
C SER A 449 15.33 0.68 8.93
N HIS A 450 14.89 0.64 7.68
CA HIS A 450 13.62 1.21 7.19
C HIS A 450 12.58 0.13 6.84
N ALA A 451 13.00 -1.12 6.69
CA ALA A 451 12.13 -2.24 6.35
C ALA A 451 11.30 -2.77 7.53
N ARG A 452 9.99 -3.02 7.33
CA ARG A 452 9.08 -3.56 8.38
C ARG A 452 9.47 -4.95 8.89
N ARG A 453 9.93 -5.81 7.99
CA ARG A 453 10.33 -7.19 8.26
C ARG A 453 11.64 -7.49 7.54
N ASN A 454 11.58 -7.37 6.22
CA ASN A 454 12.62 -7.69 5.27
C ASN A 454 12.72 -6.53 4.27
N PRO A 455 13.93 -6.07 3.91
CA PRO A 455 14.11 -5.04 2.89
C PRO A 455 13.42 -5.41 1.59
N ARG A 456 12.73 -4.46 0.96
CA ARG A 456 12.12 -4.68 -0.35
C ARG A 456 12.82 -3.87 -1.42
N GLY A 457 12.57 -4.22 -2.68
CA GLY A 457 13.23 -3.53 -3.78
C GLY A 457 12.70 -3.87 -5.15
N THR A 458 13.34 -3.24 -6.14
CA THR A 458 13.13 -3.50 -7.56
C THR A 458 14.45 -3.92 -8.18
N LEU A 459 14.44 -5.06 -8.86
CA LEU A 459 15.56 -5.62 -9.61
C LEU A 459 15.25 -5.47 -11.10
N ILE A 460 16.16 -4.85 -11.83
CA ILE A 460 16.05 -4.62 -13.28
C ILE A 460 17.27 -5.28 -13.92
N VAL A 461 17.09 -6.29 -14.77
CA VAL A 461 18.19 -6.99 -15.45
C VAL A 461 17.82 -7.19 -16.92
N GLY A 462 18.50 -6.53 -17.85
CA GLY A 462 18.08 -6.52 -19.25
C GLY A 462 16.69 -5.87 -19.40
N GLU A 463 15.71 -6.63 -19.89
CA GLU A 463 14.31 -6.19 -20.05
C GLU A 463 13.40 -6.60 -18.87
N ASP A 464 13.91 -7.43 -17.96
CA ASP A 464 13.15 -7.97 -16.84
C ASP A 464 13.10 -6.96 -15.68
N ILE A 465 11.90 -6.72 -15.15
CA ILE A 465 11.67 -5.88 -13.96
C ILE A 465 10.94 -6.72 -12.92
N LEU A 466 11.62 -7.01 -11.82
CA LEU A 466 11.14 -7.88 -10.75
C LEU A 466 11.02 -7.09 -9.44
N LEU A 467 9.95 -7.32 -8.70
CA LEU A 467 9.83 -6.85 -7.32
C LEU A 467 10.32 -7.96 -6.38
N PHE A 468 11.13 -7.60 -5.39
CA PHE A 468 11.71 -8.58 -4.48
C PHE A 468 11.70 -8.15 -3.01
N GLU A 469 11.90 -9.13 -2.14
CA GLU A 469 12.10 -9.01 -0.70
C GLU A 469 13.39 -9.74 -0.30
N LEU A 470 14.26 -9.08 0.47
CA LEU A 470 15.47 -9.67 1.05
C LEU A 470 15.12 -10.41 2.34
N VAL A 471 15.15 -11.74 2.30
CA VAL A 471 14.83 -12.56 3.46
C VAL A 471 16.12 -13.11 4.07
N ARG A 472 16.32 -12.91 5.38
CA ARG A 472 17.43 -13.58 6.07
C ARG A 472 17.13 -15.08 6.12
N PRO A 473 18.05 -15.94 5.69
CA PRO A 473 17.93 -17.36 5.95
C PRO A 473 17.78 -17.60 7.45
N VAL A 474 16.84 -18.45 7.82
CA VAL A 474 16.69 -18.85 9.23
C VAL A 474 17.95 -19.60 9.63
N ARG A 475 18.51 -19.32 10.82
CA ARG A 475 19.74 -19.96 11.31
C ARG A 475 19.72 -21.48 11.07
N GLY A 476 20.62 -21.96 10.20
CA GLY A 476 20.77 -23.36 9.82
C GLY A 476 20.11 -23.77 8.51
N LEU A 477 19.54 -22.83 7.76
CA LEU A 477 19.16 -22.96 6.34
C LEU A 477 20.11 -22.12 5.50
N ASP A 478 20.41 -22.59 4.30
CA ASP A 478 21.14 -21.80 3.30
C ASP A 478 20.21 -20.76 2.64
N ALA A 479 20.75 -19.64 2.16
CA ALA A 479 19.91 -18.61 1.51
C ALA A 479 19.19 -19.13 0.26
N SER A 480 19.78 -20.10 -0.43
CA SER A 480 19.14 -20.81 -1.56
C SER A 480 17.91 -21.62 -1.15
N GLU A 481 17.77 -21.99 0.14
CA GLU A 481 16.62 -22.73 0.66
C GLU A 481 15.51 -21.81 1.19
N ALA A 482 15.75 -20.49 1.26
CA ALA A 482 14.71 -19.54 1.61
C ALA A 482 13.72 -19.41 0.43
N GLY A 483 12.42 -19.40 0.72
CA GLY A 483 11.36 -19.41 -0.30
C GLY A 483 10.97 -20.82 -0.78
N ASP A 484 11.90 -21.78 -0.71
CA ASP A 484 11.66 -23.20 -1.05
C ASP A 484 11.01 -24.00 0.11
N THR A 485 10.58 -23.32 1.18
CA THR A 485 9.64 -23.94 2.12
C THR A 485 8.30 -24.04 1.42
N PRO A 486 7.80 -25.24 1.08
CA PRO A 486 6.57 -25.38 0.35
C PRO A 486 5.45 -24.67 1.12
N ALA A 487 4.67 -23.78 0.50
CA ALA A 487 3.49 -23.16 1.12
C ALA A 487 2.34 -24.17 1.35
N ILE A 488 2.67 -25.46 1.52
CA ILE A 488 1.77 -26.59 1.68
C ILE A 488 2.17 -27.40 2.92
N GLY A 489 1.18 -28.07 3.53
CA GLY A 489 1.41 -28.96 4.67
C GLY A 489 1.89 -28.29 5.95
N ILE A 490 3.00 -28.79 6.51
CA ILE A 490 3.49 -28.37 7.84
C ILE A 490 4.16 -27.00 7.85
N TYR A 491 4.44 -26.43 6.69
CA TYR A 491 5.10 -25.13 6.58
C TYR A 491 4.12 -23.99 6.30
N SER A 492 2.87 -24.30 5.93
CA SER A 492 1.87 -23.29 5.56
C SER A 492 1.19 -22.62 6.74
N VAL A 493 1.33 -23.16 7.96
CA VAL A 493 0.66 -22.67 9.16
C VAL A 493 1.65 -22.19 10.22
N SER A 494 1.19 -21.25 11.04
CA SER A 494 1.88 -20.91 12.29
C SER A 494 1.52 -21.91 13.38
N TYR A 495 2.38 -22.03 14.38
CA TYR A 495 2.23 -22.96 15.49
C TYR A 495 2.25 -22.23 16.83
N ARG A 496 1.56 -22.83 17.79
CA ARG A 496 1.64 -22.47 19.21
C ARG A 496 2.12 -23.65 20.03
N LEU A 497 2.72 -23.36 21.18
CA LEU A 497 2.95 -24.39 22.18
C LEU A 497 1.64 -24.81 22.85
N ARG A 498 1.53 -26.09 23.15
CA ARG A 498 0.49 -26.69 23.99
C ARG A 498 1.11 -27.57 25.06
N ASP A 499 0.34 -27.83 26.11
CA ASP A 499 0.69 -28.79 27.18
C ASP A 499 2.05 -28.51 27.87
N VAL A 500 2.49 -27.25 27.85
CA VAL A 500 3.63 -26.76 28.64
C VAL A 500 3.07 -26.06 29.89
N PRO A 501 3.38 -26.53 31.11
CA PRO A 501 2.90 -25.90 32.33
C PRO A 501 3.30 -24.41 32.39
N LEU A 502 2.39 -23.56 32.87
CA LEU A 502 2.58 -22.10 32.88
C LEU A 502 3.80 -21.62 33.68
N ASN A 503 4.28 -22.42 34.63
CA ASN A 503 5.47 -22.16 35.44
C ASN A 503 6.75 -22.81 34.89
N ARG A 504 6.73 -23.31 33.65
CA ARG A 504 7.87 -23.93 32.96
C ARG A 504 8.12 -23.23 31.64
N THR A 505 9.33 -23.37 31.13
CA THR A 505 9.70 -22.98 29.76
C THR A 505 9.90 -24.23 28.91
N MET A 506 9.74 -24.10 27.60
CA MET A 506 10.10 -25.16 26.65
C MET A 506 11.55 -25.00 26.23
N ASN A 507 12.37 -26.01 26.48
CA ASN A 507 13.78 -26.02 26.08
C ASN A 507 13.90 -26.34 24.59
N LEU A 508 14.58 -25.47 23.85
CA LEU A 508 14.98 -25.69 22.48
C LEU A 508 16.30 -26.45 22.46
N ARG A 509 16.40 -27.50 21.64
CA ARG A 509 17.58 -28.39 21.60
C ARG A 509 18.33 -28.29 20.28
N GLN A 510 19.62 -28.61 20.32
CA GLN A 510 20.48 -28.61 19.13
C GLN A 510 20.13 -29.71 18.13
N LYS A 511 19.68 -30.87 18.61
CA LYS A 511 19.31 -32.06 17.83
C LYS A 511 17.93 -32.59 18.27
N PRO A 512 17.23 -33.39 17.45
CA PRO A 512 15.93 -34.00 17.78
C PRO A 512 16.00 -35.11 18.84
N SER A 513 16.51 -34.79 20.03
CA SER A 513 16.69 -35.77 21.11
C SER A 513 16.61 -35.10 22.49
N ARG A 514 16.03 -35.81 23.47
CA ARG A 514 15.97 -35.35 24.88
C ARG A 514 17.35 -35.23 25.54
N SER A 515 18.37 -35.93 25.04
CA SER A 515 19.74 -35.86 25.56
C SER A 515 20.58 -34.76 24.91
N SER A 516 20.10 -34.14 23.82
CA SER A 516 20.82 -33.06 23.15
C SER A 516 20.94 -31.82 24.04
N ALA A 517 22.06 -31.09 23.89
CA ALA A 517 22.27 -29.80 24.54
C ALA A 517 21.10 -28.84 24.31
N VAL A 518 20.74 -28.10 25.35
CA VAL A 518 19.74 -27.03 25.32
C VAL A 518 20.43 -25.76 24.81
N ILE A 519 19.91 -25.21 23.71
CA ILE A 519 20.47 -24.03 23.04
C ILE A 519 19.63 -22.77 23.23
N GLY A 520 18.46 -22.91 23.86
CA GLY A 520 17.57 -21.81 24.18
C GLY A 520 16.32 -22.29 24.90
N SER A 521 15.44 -21.37 25.22
CA SER A 521 14.11 -21.68 25.75
C SER A 521 13.08 -20.68 25.25
N ILE A 522 11.81 -21.10 25.22
CA ILE A 522 10.68 -20.26 24.83
C ILE A 522 9.55 -20.34 25.87
N SER A 523 8.77 -19.27 25.93
CA SER A 523 7.64 -19.13 26.87
C SER A 523 6.60 -20.24 26.65
N PRO A 524 5.96 -20.77 27.70
CA PRO A 524 4.94 -21.83 27.58
C PRO A 524 3.70 -21.40 26.77
N ARG A 525 3.52 -20.09 26.53
CA ARG A 525 2.46 -19.52 25.69
C ARG A 525 2.97 -18.97 24.35
N ALA A 526 4.12 -19.46 23.86
CA ALA A 526 4.64 -19.01 22.58
C ALA A 526 3.67 -19.37 21.44
N THR A 527 3.35 -18.36 20.62
CA THR A 527 2.50 -18.41 19.42
C THR A 527 3.29 -17.89 18.23
N GLY A 528 2.75 -18.05 17.01
CA GLY A 528 3.40 -17.57 15.78
C GLY A 528 4.74 -18.27 15.50
N LEU A 529 4.91 -19.50 15.98
CA LEU A 529 6.09 -20.32 15.73
C LEU A 529 6.06 -20.82 14.29
N GLN A 530 7.18 -20.76 13.60
CA GLN A 530 7.31 -21.29 12.25
C GLN A 530 8.04 -22.63 12.29
N MET A 531 7.54 -23.58 11.51
CA MET A 531 8.18 -24.86 11.29
C MET A 531 9.32 -24.71 10.28
N LEU A 532 10.50 -25.23 10.61
CA LEU A 532 11.65 -25.26 9.68
C LEU A 532 11.83 -26.63 9.06
N LYS A 533 11.71 -27.69 9.88
CA LYS A 533 11.72 -29.09 9.44
C LYS A 533 11.32 -30.01 10.59
N CYS A 534 11.00 -31.26 10.29
CA CYS A 534 10.85 -32.33 11.28
C CYS A 534 11.89 -33.44 11.05
N ALA A 535 12.22 -34.19 12.10
CA ALA A 535 13.26 -35.22 12.07
C ALA A 535 12.83 -36.39 11.19
N ASP A 536 11.59 -36.83 11.39
CA ASP A 536 10.85 -37.66 10.45
C ASP A 536 10.01 -36.77 9.56
N GLU A 537 10.09 -36.99 8.25
CA GLU A 537 9.35 -36.24 7.25
C GLU A 537 7.84 -36.45 7.42
N ILE A 538 7.10 -35.36 7.59
CA ILE A 538 5.64 -35.39 7.59
C ILE A 538 5.19 -35.09 6.16
N ASN A 539 4.45 -36.01 5.55
CA ASN A 539 3.88 -35.80 4.22
C ASN A 539 2.99 -34.53 4.21
N ALA A 540 3.41 -33.53 3.44
CA ALA A 540 2.79 -32.20 3.43
C ALA A 540 1.33 -32.24 2.97
N GLN A 541 1.02 -33.01 1.91
CA GLN A 541 -0.33 -33.14 1.40
C GLN A 541 -1.26 -33.81 2.43
N ALA A 542 -0.84 -34.93 3.01
CA ALA A 542 -1.60 -35.62 4.04
C ALA A 542 -1.83 -34.74 5.27
N PHE A 543 -0.87 -33.90 5.64
CA PHE A 543 -1.03 -32.94 6.73
C PHE A 543 -2.07 -31.87 6.40
N GLN A 544 -2.05 -31.35 5.17
CA GLN A 544 -3.00 -30.34 4.71
C GLN A 544 -4.43 -30.87 4.62
N GLU A 545 -4.61 -32.09 4.14
CA GLU A 545 -5.92 -32.76 4.05
C GLU A 545 -6.43 -33.25 5.41
N ALA A 546 -5.53 -33.48 6.38
CA ALA A 546 -5.88 -33.96 7.72
C ALA A 546 -6.65 -32.90 8.53
N GLY A 547 -7.67 -33.37 9.25
CA GLY A 547 -8.32 -32.59 10.32
C GLY A 547 -7.38 -32.33 11.51
N PHE A 548 -7.78 -31.41 12.38
CA PHE A 548 -6.94 -30.92 13.49
C PHE A 548 -6.35 -32.05 14.37
N GLU A 549 -7.16 -33.00 14.82
CA GLU A 549 -6.70 -34.13 15.65
C GLU A 549 -5.66 -35.00 14.92
N ARG A 550 -5.86 -35.24 13.63
CA ARG A 550 -4.93 -36.03 12.83
C ARG A 550 -3.61 -35.28 12.62
N ARG A 551 -3.65 -33.96 12.40
CA ARG A 551 -2.43 -33.11 12.35
C ARG A 551 -1.65 -33.17 13.67
N LEU A 552 -2.34 -33.09 14.81
CA LEU A 552 -1.70 -33.23 16.13
C LEU A 552 -1.06 -34.61 16.31
N SER A 553 -1.72 -35.67 15.86
CA SER A 553 -1.16 -37.02 15.87
C SER A 553 0.11 -37.11 15.01
N MET A 554 0.12 -36.53 13.80
CA MET A 554 1.30 -36.51 12.93
C MET A 554 2.48 -35.76 13.58
N LEU A 555 2.23 -34.60 14.21
CA LEU A 555 3.27 -33.84 14.92
C LEU A 555 3.80 -34.59 16.13
N SER A 556 2.92 -35.25 16.91
CA SER A 556 3.31 -35.93 18.15
C SER A 556 4.30 -37.08 17.96
N ALA A 557 4.38 -37.62 16.74
CA ALA A 557 5.24 -38.74 16.38
C ALA A 557 6.69 -38.35 16.11
N THR A 558 7.00 -37.06 15.96
CA THR A 558 8.31 -36.59 15.50
C THR A 558 8.85 -35.45 16.37
N TRP A 559 10.11 -35.12 16.18
CA TRP A 559 10.68 -33.86 16.65
C TRP A 559 10.65 -32.85 15.52
N CYS A 560 10.40 -31.59 15.84
CA CYS A 560 10.46 -30.55 14.84
C CYS A 560 11.32 -29.37 15.27
N GLN A 561 12.05 -28.83 14.30
CA GLN A 561 12.82 -27.62 14.44
C GLN A 561 11.91 -26.43 14.15
N ILE A 562 11.83 -25.51 15.10
CA ILE A 562 10.99 -24.32 15.01
C ILE A 562 11.81 -23.03 15.14
N THR A 563 11.21 -21.91 14.76
CA THR A 563 11.73 -20.56 15.04
C THR A 563 10.63 -19.60 15.49
N ASN A 564 11.01 -18.61 16.29
CA ASN A 564 10.18 -17.44 16.62
C ASN A 564 10.86 -16.12 16.20
N ASN A 565 11.75 -16.19 15.21
CA ASN A 565 12.63 -15.10 14.73
C ASN A 565 13.73 -14.64 15.71
N LYS A 566 13.71 -15.08 16.98
CA LYS A 566 14.75 -14.76 17.97
C LYS A 566 15.64 -15.95 18.25
N VAL A 567 15.06 -17.14 18.36
CA VAL A 567 15.73 -18.40 18.64
C VAL A 567 15.17 -19.50 17.76
N SER A 568 16.03 -20.42 17.34
CA SER A 568 15.63 -21.63 16.62
C SER A 568 16.18 -22.86 17.33
N GLY A 569 15.47 -23.98 17.21
CA GLY A 569 15.90 -25.25 17.77
C GLY A 569 14.81 -26.32 17.77
N TRP A 570 15.19 -27.52 18.18
CA TRP A 570 14.34 -28.70 18.15
C TRP A 570 13.46 -28.81 19.39
N VAL A 571 12.19 -29.10 19.18
CA VAL A 571 11.19 -29.42 20.21
C VAL A 571 10.45 -30.71 19.86
N PRO A 572 9.99 -31.50 20.84
CA PRO A 572 9.09 -32.62 20.57
C PRO A 572 7.78 -32.10 19.97
N GLY A 573 7.35 -32.64 18.82
CA GLY A 573 6.17 -32.16 18.11
C GLY A 573 4.85 -32.35 18.88
N ILE A 574 4.84 -33.19 19.92
CA ILE A 574 3.70 -33.33 20.84
C ILE A 574 3.32 -32.00 21.51
N TYR A 575 4.28 -31.10 21.71
CA TYR A 575 4.05 -29.77 22.29
C TYR A 575 3.65 -28.72 21.26
N LEU A 576 3.54 -29.07 19.99
CA LEU A 576 3.15 -28.16 18.92
C LEU A 576 1.68 -28.38 18.56
N ALA A 577 0.97 -27.28 18.33
CA ALA A 577 -0.36 -27.28 17.74
C ALA A 577 -0.41 -26.26 16.60
N PRO A 578 -0.98 -26.60 15.44
CA PRO A 578 -1.27 -25.62 14.40
C PRO A 578 -2.18 -24.52 14.98
N GLU A 579 -1.87 -23.27 14.67
CA GLU A 579 -2.82 -22.18 14.84
C GLU A 579 -3.89 -22.34 13.75
N THR A 580 -5.14 -22.40 14.16
CA THR A 580 -6.27 -22.47 13.24
C THR A 580 -6.31 -21.20 12.39
N TYR A 581 -6.54 -21.35 11.09
CA TYR A 581 -6.94 -20.25 10.21
C TYR A 581 -8.25 -19.62 10.67
#